data_AF-F8NWY2-F1
#
_entry.id   AF-F8NWY2-F1
#
_cell.length_a   1.000
_cell.length_b   1.000
_cell.length_c   1.000
_cell.angle_alpha   90.00
_cell.angle_beta   90.00
_cell.angle_gamma   90.00
#
_symmetry.space_group_name_H-M   'P 1'
#
loop_
_entity.id
_entity.type
_entity.pdbx_description
1 polymer ?
#
loop_
_entity_poly.entity_id
_entity_poly.type
_entity_poly.pdbx_seq_one_letter_code
_entity_poly.pdbx_strand_id
1 'polypeptide(L)'
;MSRLPLLSLLVFPLLALSLALYAQSSLATFATASPFGFKLPLAVSTFVTFVQAQIQAPFSTGQQNTDELSTHQSPEKVVDVESNGHADARAPYSRHIIAVGDIHGDFDNAQKVLQMAGVVDENNEWSGKVDVFVQTGDVIDRGDDTIDLFRWFDELREQAEAVGGIMLTHLGNHEIMNAIGDWRYVYPAEIESFGGVAARQKVLSSGWLGKAWATNYTVASRLPLHPSLGPPNTDYPPSNTSPHQKANTGPLSHAAFAFVHGGLAPTYPDLVPFPSAINNLGSSLLHKLRKRAPQPPPHPPNAYPGLPAGSTREEVRLYGSDGPLWYRGWAESEEAKICSQIDEVLQKTGTRRMIMGHTPNFEHVVSRCEGKAIIIDTGISHAYGGVLSALSITYNLIPVKGGGWKEQEIVKALYSEADDELVIEVERDLVEDLW
;
A
#
# COMPACT_ATOMS: atom_id res chain seq x y z
N MET A 1 16.41 -42.86 -61.74
CA MET A 1 15.35 -43.10 -62.75
C MET A 1 14.03 -43.29 -62.00
N SER A 2 12.95 -42.71 -62.53
CA SER A 2 11.53 -42.92 -62.17
C SER A 2 10.86 -41.97 -61.14
N ARG A 3 10.32 -40.87 -61.71
CA ARG A 3 8.96 -40.27 -61.54
C ARG A 3 8.52 -39.55 -60.24
N LEU A 4 8.23 -38.25 -60.46
CA LEU A 4 7.34 -37.27 -59.78
C LEU A 4 5.89 -37.77 -59.53
N PRO A 5 5.09 -37.10 -58.66
CA PRO A 5 4.19 -35.98 -59.06
C PRO A 5 4.15 -34.77 -58.07
N LEU A 6 4.09 -33.51 -58.56
CA LEU A 6 2.94 -32.56 -58.62
C LEU A 6 2.39 -32.14 -57.22
N LEU A 7 2.07 -30.89 -56.87
CA LEU A 7 1.72 -29.68 -57.64
C LEU A 7 1.71 -28.41 -56.73
N SER A 8 2.06 -27.27 -57.34
CA SER A 8 1.53 -25.88 -57.18
C SER A 8 1.61 -25.10 -55.86
N LEU A 9 2.53 -24.11 -55.88
CA LEU A 9 2.47 -22.82 -55.20
C LEU A 9 1.47 -21.83 -55.87
N LEU A 10 0.84 -21.01 -55.04
CA LEU A 10 0.06 -19.79 -55.30
C LEU A 10 0.28 -18.93 -54.01
N VAL A 11 0.60 -17.63 -53.95
CA VAL A 11 0.32 -16.42 -54.76
C VAL A 11 1.36 -15.32 -54.39
N PHE A 12 1.69 -14.44 -55.35
CA PHE A 12 2.57 -13.25 -55.27
C PHE A 12 1.72 -11.93 -55.30
N PRO A 13 2.29 -10.71 -55.15
CA PRO A 13 1.78 -9.60 -54.32
C PRO A 13 1.14 -8.45 -55.13
N LEU A 14 0.59 -7.43 -54.44
CA LEU A 14 0.21 -6.14 -55.07
C LEU A 14 0.65 -4.96 -54.19
N LEU A 15 1.65 -4.22 -54.68
CA LEU A 15 2.10 -2.93 -54.18
C LEU A 15 2.14 -1.96 -55.38
N ALA A 16 1.69 -0.73 -55.12
CA ALA A 16 1.82 0.51 -55.92
C ALA A 16 0.79 0.81 -57.03
N LEU A 17 -0.09 1.81 -56.77
CA LEU A 17 -0.34 2.93 -57.69
C LEU A 17 -1.00 4.15 -56.97
N SER A 18 -0.40 5.33 -57.17
CA SER A 18 -0.89 6.74 -57.02
C SER A 18 -1.45 7.20 -55.65
N LEU A 19 -0.90 8.16 -54.89
CA LEU A 19 -0.46 9.54 -55.20
C LEU A 19 -1.34 10.28 -56.22
N ALA A 20 -2.46 10.84 -55.76
CA ALA A 20 -3.05 12.12 -56.22
C ALA A 20 -4.39 12.39 -55.54
N LEU A 21 -4.38 13.02 -54.36
CA LEU A 21 -5.50 13.85 -53.89
C LEU A 21 -4.89 15.12 -53.33
N TYR A 22 -4.70 16.05 -54.25
CA TYR A 22 -4.19 17.40 -54.09
C TYR A 22 -5.38 18.31 -53.76
N ALA A 23 -5.19 19.14 -52.73
CA ALA A 23 -5.69 20.50 -52.57
C ALA A 23 -7.12 20.84 -53.05
N GLN A 24 -7.98 21.21 -52.10
CA GLN A 24 -8.88 22.36 -52.23
C GLN A 24 -9.50 22.73 -50.87
N SER A 25 -8.96 23.77 -50.23
CA SER A 25 -9.77 24.89 -49.69
C SER A 25 -8.81 25.96 -49.17
N SER A 26 -8.57 26.95 -50.02
CA SER A 26 -7.82 28.17 -49.78
C SER A 26 -8.60 29.18 -48.93
N LEU A 27 -7.90 29.78 -47.97
CA LEU A 27 -7.84 31.21 -47.64
C LEU A 27 -9.15 32.03 -47.60
N ALA A 28 -9.44 32.56 -46.41
CA ALA A 28 -9.94 33.93 -46.25
C ALA A 28 -9.25 34.59 -45.05
N THR A 29 -8.87 35.84 -45.26
CA THR A 29 -7.97 36.69 -44.49
C THR A 29 -8.71 37.75 -43.66
N PHE A 30 -8.08 38.17 -42.56
CA PHE A 30 -8.17 39.47 -41.84
C PHE A 30 -9.53 40.06 -41.41
N ALA A 31 -9.71 40.24 -40.09
CA ALA A 31 -10.15 41.52 -39.51
C ALA A 31 -9.86 41.59 -37.99
N THR A 32 -9.40 42.76 -37.57
CA THR A 32 -8.99 43.18 -36.23
C THR A 32 -10.14 43.79 -35.40
N ALA A 33 -9.94 43.80 -34.07
CA ALA A 33 -10.43 44.77 -33.05
C ALA A 33 -11.61 44.37 -32.11
N SER A 34 -11.24 44.35 -30.82
CA SER A 34 -11.92 44.45 -29.51
C SER A 34 -13.11 45.44 -29.35
N PRO A 35 -13.69 45.69 -28.14
CA PRO A 35 -13.98 44.84 -26.96
C PRO A 35 -15.38 45.13 -26.33
N PHE A 36 -16.09 44.15 -25.78
CA PHE A 36 -17.13 44.33 -24.74
C PHE A 36 -17.27 42.98 -24.02
N GLY A 37 -17.17 42.80 -22.71
CA GLY A 37 -17.55 43.68 -21.62
C GLY A 37 -18.81 43.12 -20.96
N PHE A 38 -18.70 42.01 -20.22
CA PHE A 38 -19.73 41.63 -19.24
C PHE A 38 -19.09 40.99 -18.00
N LYS A 39 -19.56 41.47 -16.84
CA LYS A 39 -19.07 41.27 -15.49
C LYS A 39 -19.98 40.30 -14.71
N LEU A 40 -19.42 39.85 -13.57
CA LEU A 40 -20.01 39.44 -12.29
C LEU A 40 -20.37 37.94 -12.07
N PRO A 41 -20.36 37.45 -10.80
CA PRO A 41 -19.61 37.89 -9.60
C PRO A 41 -18.80 36.78 -8.89
N LEU A 42 -17.79 37.24 -8.16
CA LEU A 42 -17.18 36.55 -7.01
C LEU A 42 -18.22 36.34 -5.90
N ALA A 43 -18.29 35.14 -5.35
CA ALA A 43 -18.79 34.92 -4.00
C ALA A 43 -17.60 34.52 -3.10
N VAL A 44 -17.23 35.45 -2.23
CA VAL A 44 -16.32 35.23 -1.10
C VAL A 44 -17.19 34.78 0.07
N SER A 45 -16.92 33.60 0.63
CA SER A 45 -17.41 33.25 1.97
C SER A 45 -16.21 32.98 2.86
N THR A 46 -15.87 33.99 3.66
CA THR A 46 -15.05 33.88 4.86
C THR A 46 -15.88 33.29 5.99
N PHE A 47 -15.30 32.37 6.76
CA PHE A 47 -15.35 32.21 8.22
C PHE A 47 -15.07 30.74 8.57
N VAL A 48 -13.80 30.40 8.81
CA VAL A 48 -13.43 29.26 9.65
C VAL A 48 -12.70 29.82 10.85
N THR A 49 -13.39 29.81 11.99
CA THR A 49 -12.81 30.07 13.30
C THR A 49 -11.90 28.92 13.68
N PHE A 50 -10.60 29.19 13.78
CA PHE A 50 -9.64 28.30 14.42
C PHE A 50 -9.96 28.22 15.92
N VAL A 51 -10.42 27.07 16.40
CA VAL A 51 -10.40 26.72 17.83
C VAL A 51 -9.03 26.14 18.12
N GLN A 52 -8.22 26.93 18.83
CA GLN A 52 -6.91 26.53 19.30
C GLN A 52 -7.08 25.99 20.72
N ALA A 53 -7.18 24.68 20.87
CA ALA A 53 -7.17 24.04 22.19
C ALA A 53 -5.71 23.83 22.64
N GLN A 54 -5.22 24.78 23.43
CA GLN A 54 -4.07 24.56 24.32
C GLN A 54 -4.55 23.76 25.53
N ILE A 55 -3.85 22.67 25.89
CA ILE A 55 -3.93 22.10 27.25
C ILE A 55 -2.51 21.96 27.79
N GLN A 56 -2.18 22.83 28.74
CA GLN A 56 -1.17 22.60 29.77
C GLN A 56 -1.85 22.02 31.02
N ALA A 57 -1.09 21.17 31.73
CA ALA A 57 -1.41 20.40 32.95
C ALA A 57 -1.75 21.30 34.19
N PRO A 58 -2.11 20.79 35.42
CA PRO A 58 -1.22 19.95 36.26
C PRO A 58 -1.86 18.96 37.30
N PHE A 59 -0.99 18.08 37.80
CA PHE A 59 -0.89 17.35 39.10
C PHE A 59 -1.95 17.49 40.22
N SER A 60 -2.22 16.37 40.92
CA SER A 60 -2.02 16.28 42.39
C SER A 60 -2.05 14.84 42.91
N THR A 61 -1.00 14.47 43.65
CA THR A 61 -0.89 13.35 44.61
C THR A 61 -1.66 13.66 45.90
N GLY A 62 -2.14 12.63 46.61
CA GLY A 62 -2.72 12.74 47.95
C GLY A 62 -2.79 11.39 48.67
N GLN A 63 -2.39 11.38 49.93
CA GLN A 63 -1.98 10.25 50.76
C GLN A 63 -3.03 9.91 51.83
N GLN A 64 -3.06 8.62 52.24
CA GLN A 64 -3.61 7.93 53.43
C GLN A 64 -4.51 8.67 54.45
N ASN A 65 -5.56 7.96 54.95
CA ASN A 65 -5.73 7.72 56.39
C ASN A 65 -6.72 6.58 56.71
N THR A 66 -6.49 5.99 57.89
CA THR A 66 -7.14 4.87 58.59
C THR A 66 -8.50 5.22 59.20
N ASP A 67 -9.33 4.22 59.51
CA ASP A 67 -9.86 3.96 60.88
C ASP A 67 -10.83 2.77 60.97
N GLU A 68 -10.86 2.19 62.18
CA GLU A 68 -11.44 0.94 62.65
C GLU A 68 -12.95 0.96 63.00
N LEU A 69 -13.59 -0.21 62.80
CA LEU A 69 -14.53 -0.96 63.66
C LEU A 69 -15.82 -0.31 64.23
N SER A 70 -16.99 -0.89 63.89
CA SER A 70 -18.02 -1.28 64.88
C SER A 70 -19.07 -2.24 64.29
N THR A 71 -19.61 -3.08 65.17
CA THR A 71 -20.35 -4.32 65.00
C THR A 71 -21.88 -4.16 64.91
N HIS A 72 -22.56 -5.06 64.20
CA HIS A 72 -23.87 -5.61 64.57
C HIS A 72 -24.20 -6.92 63.81
N GLN A 73 -24.40 -8.01 64.56
CA GLN A 73 -25.05 -9.27 64.13
C GLN A 73 -26.58 -9.05 64.05
N SER A 74 -27.35 -9.62 63.11
CA SER A 74 -27.85 -11.02 62.95
C SER A 74 -28.91 -11.01 61.79
N PRO A 75 -29.53 -12.12 61.31
CA PRO A 75 -29.23 -13.56 61.33
C PRO A 75 -29.15 -14.19 59.91
N GLU A 76 -28.84 -15.49 59.88
CA GLU A 76 -28.73 -16.40 58.72
C GLU A 76 -29.80 -16.29 57.63
N LYS A 77 -29.34 -16.33 56.38
CA LYS A 77 -30.06 -17.00 55.29
C LYS A 77 -29.03 -17.70 54.40
N VAL A 78 -28.94 -19.03 54.55
CA VAL A 78 -28.30 -19.89 53.55
C VAL A 78 -29.16 -19.78 52.30
N VAL A 79 -28.69 -18.97 51.35
CA VAL A 79 -29.17 -18.96 49.98
C VAL A 79 -27.97 -19.44 49.17
N ASP A 80 -28.13 -20.59 48.52
CA ASP A 80 -27.19 -21.09 47.54
C ASP A 80 -26.93 -19.97 46.53
N VAL A 81 -25.77 -19.33 46.65
CA VAL A 81 -25.28 -18.41 45.63
C VAL A 81 -24.84 -19.32 44.49
N GLU A 82 -25.74 -19.53 43.54
CA GLU A 82 -25.35 -19.82 42.17
C GLU A 82 -24.17 -18.90 41.86
N SER A 83 -23.04 -19.51 41.52
CA SER A 83 -21.84 -18.81 41.13
C SER A 83 -22.20 -17.86 39.99
N ASN A 84 -22.42 -16.58 40.31
CA ASN A 84 -22.50 -15.50 39.35
C ASN A 84 -21.14 -15.49 38.64
N GLY A 85 -21.10 -16.20 37.51
CA GLY A 85 -19.96 -16.23 36.61
C GLY A 85 -19.59 -14.80 36.32
N HIS A 86 -18.42 -14.39 36.79
CA HIS A 86 -17.90 -13.06 36.51
C HIS A 86 -17.88 -12.92 34.98
N ALA A 87 -18.72 -12.04 34.45
CA ALA A 87 -18.65 -11.69 33.04
C ALA A 87 -17.22 -11.21 32.78
N ASP A 88 -16.57 -11.82 31.81
CA ASP A 88 -15.22 -11.47 31.43
C ASP A 88 -15.21 -10.01 30.94
N ALA A 89 -14.55 -9.12 31.68
CA ALA A 89 -14.53 -7.68 31.40
C ALA A 89 -13.68 -7.33 30.15
N ARG A 90 -13.02 -8.32 29.54
CA ARG A 90 -12.24 -8.16 28.31
C ARG A 90 -13.19 -8.05 27.11
N ALA A 91 -12.95 -7.08 26.23
CA ALA A 91 -13.72 -6.91 25.00
C ALA A 91 -13.07 -7.66 23.83
N PRO A 92 -13.85 -8.28 22.91
CA PRO A 92 -13.31 -8.78 21.66
C PRO A 92 -12.80 -7.61 20.81
N TYR A 93 -11.78 -7.89 19.99
CA TYR A 93 -11.23 -6.96 19.04
C TYR A 93 -11.30 -7.55 17.63
N SER A 94 -11.62 -6.72 16.64
CA SER A 94 -11.58 -7.09 15.23
C SER A 94 -10.89 -6.01 14.41
N ARG A 95 -10.27 -6.41 13.30
CA ARG A 95 -9.70 -5.51 12.30
C ARG A 95 -9.90 -6.07 10.89
N HIS A 96 -10.39 -5.22 10.00
CA HIS A 96 -10.59 -5.50 8.58
C HIS A 96 -9.58 -4.70 7.73
N ILE A 97 -8.76 -5.42 6.96
CA ILE A 97 -7.70 -4.86 6.12
C ILE A 97 -7.95 -5.28 4.67
N ILE A 98 -7.89 -4.33 3.74
CA ILE A 98 -7.86 -4.60 2.31
C ILE A 98 -6.49 -4.23 1.76
N ALA A 99 -5.92 -5.07 0.90
CA ALA A 99 -4.70 -4.76 0.15
C ALA A 99 -4.90 -4.94 -1.35
N VAL A 100 -4.35 -4.01 -2.14
CA VAL A 100 -4.39 -4.04 -3.61
C VAL A 100 -2.96 -3.88 -4.15
N GLY A 101 -2.67 -4.66 -5.20
CA GLY A 101 -1.40 -4.67 -5.91
C GLY A 101 -1.20 -3.45 -6.83
N ASP A 102 -0.48 -3.72 -7.92
CA ASP A 102 0.03 -2.75 -8.87
C ASP A 102 -1.10 -2.19 -9.75
N ILE A 103 -1.33 -0.87 -9.71
CA ILE A 103 -2.43 -0.19 -10.43
C ILE A 103 -1.97 0.36 -11.78
N HIS A 104 -0.71 0.78 -11.88
CA HIS A 104 -0.10 1.19 -13.15
C HIS A 104 -0.96 2.17 -13.98
N GLY A 105 -1.26 3.32 -13.38
CA GLY A 105 -1.83 4.47 -14.07
C GLY A 105 -3.27 4.27 -14.55
N ASP A 106 -3.97 3.27 -14.04
CA ASP A 106 -5.33 2.89 -14.46
C ASP A 106 -6.39 3.30 -13.43
N PHE A 107 -7.01 4.46 -13.63
CA PHE A 107 -7.98 4.99 -12.66
C PHE A 107 -9.28 4.18 -12.64
N ASP A 108 -9.77 3.79 -13.80
CA ASP A 108 -11.02 3.06 -13.94
C ASP A 108 -10.97 1.69 -13.24
N ASN A 109 -9.89 0.92 -13.42
CA ASN A 109 -9.76 -0.36 -12.73
C ASN A 109 -9.46 -0.21 -11.24
N ALA A 110 -8.77 0.86 -10.83
CA ALA A 110 -8.61 1.17 -9.41
C ALA A 110 -9.97 1.43 -8.73
N GLN A 111 -10.87 2.20 -9.38
CA GLN A 111 -12.22 2.42 -8.86
C GLN A 111 -13.02 1.13 -8.74
N LYS A 112 -13.04 0.30 -9.80
CA LYS A 112 -13.75 -0.99 -9.79
C LYS A 112 -13.26 -1.90 -8.67
N VAL A 113 -11.94 -2.06 -8.52
CA VAL A 113 -11.33 -2.91 -7.50
C VAL A 113 -11.65 -2.40 -6.10
N LEU A 114 -11.51 -1.09 -5.86
CA LEU A 114 -11.75 -0.51 -4.53
C LEU A 114 -13.23 -0.49 -4.13
N GLN A 115 -14.15 -0.34 -5.10
CA GLN A 115 -15.59 -0.51 -4.86
C GLN A 115 -15.93 -1.97 -4.54
N MET A 116 -15.43 -2.92 -5.34
CA MET A 116 -15.61 -4.35 -5.14
C MET A 116 -15.11 -4.79 -3.76
N ALA A 117 -13.94 -4.32 -3.35
CA ALA A 117 -13.35 -4.65 -2.06
C ALA A 117 -13.96 -3.85 -0.89
N GLY A 118 -14.90 -2.94 -1.16
CA GLY A 118 -15.59 -2.13 -0.17
C GLY A 118 -14.70 -1.06 0.49
N VAL A 119 -13.56 -0.71 -0.11
CA VAL A 119 -12.71 0.41 0.37
C VAL A 119 -13.40 1.75 0.10
N VAL A 120 -14.03 1.88 -1.06
CA VAL A 120 -14.81 3.06 -1.44
C VAL A 120 -16.27 2.71 -1.70
N ASP A 121 -17.15 3.69 -1.58
CA ASP A 121 -18.57 3.58 -1.87
C ASP A 121 -18.90 3.82 -3.36
N GLU A 122 -20.18 3.87 -3.71
CA GLU A 122 -20.64 4.16 -5.07
C GLU A 122 -20.26 5.54 -5.62
N ASN A 123 -19.88 6.48 -4.74
CA ASN A 123 -19.41 7.82 -5.10
C ASN A 123 -17.88 7.91 -5.21
N ASN A 124 -17.17 6.79 -5.03
CA ASN A 124 -15.71 6.73 -4.91
C ASN A 124 -15.16 7.47 -3.68
N GLU A 125 -15.97 7.60 -2.62
CA GLU A 125 -15.54 8.14 -1.34
C GLU A 125 -15.22 6.98 -0.37
N TRP A 126 -14.36 7.22 0.63
CA TRP A 126 -14.02 6.22 1.65
C TRP A 126 -15.28 5.67 2.32
N SER A 127 -15.46 4.35 2.25
CA SER A 127 -16.73 3.72 2.65
C SER A 127 -16.97 3.67 4.16
N GLY A 128 -15.91 3.78 4.96
CA GLY A 128 -15.93 3.51 6.40
C GLY A 128 -16.09 2.04 6.79
N LYS A 129 -16.08 1.10 5.83
CA LYS A 129 -16.27 -0.35 6.06
C LYS A 129 -14.96 -1.12 6.26
N VAL A 130 -13.82 -0.46 6.04
CA VAL A 130 -12.48 -1.03 6.19
C VAL A 130 -11.71 -0.22 7.22
N ASP A 131 -10.95 -0.88 8.09
CA ASP A 131 -10.11 -0.18 9.07
C ASP A 131 -8.80 0.28 8.42
N VAL A 132 -8.26 -0.55 7.51
CA VAL A 132 -6.99 -0.27 6.83
C VAL A 132 -7.09 -0.63 5.35
N PHE A 133 -6.71 0.31 4.48
CA PHE A 133 -6.44 0.04 3.08
C PHE A 133 -4.92 0.10 2.83
N VAL A 134 -4.39 -0.87 2.08
CA VAL A 134 -2.99 -0.96 1.70
C VAL A 134 -2.84 -1.02 0.18
N GLN A 135 -2.00 -0.15 -0.38
CA GLN A 135 -1.59 -0.22 -1.79
C GLN A 135 -0.08 -0.50 -1.84
N THR A 136 0.34 -1.54 -2.57
CA THR A 136 1.73 -2.06 -2.50
C THR A 136 2.69 -1.49 -3.56
N GLY A 137 2.51 -0.24 -4.00
CA GLY A 137 3.40 0.43 -4.95
C GLY A 137 3.08 0.19 -6.42
N ASP A 138 3.80 0.85 -7.32
CA ASP A 138 3.52 0.83 -8.77
C ASP A 138 2.09 1.33 -9.09
N VAL A 139 1.79 2.52 -8.57
CA VAL A 139 0.57 3.26 -8.93
C VAL A 139 0.76 3.97 -10.26
N ILE A 140 1.99 4.35 -10.59
CA ILE A 140 2.36 5.10 -11.81
C ILE A 140 2.81 4.20 -12.98
N ASP A 141 2.91 4.79 -14.17
CA ASP A 141 3.32 4.23 -15.46
C ASP A 141 2.33 3.25 -16.09
N ARG A 142 2.54 2.93 -17.38
CA ARG A 142 1.70 2.06 -18.23
C ARG A 142 0.28 2.56 -18.50
N GLY A 143 -0.31 3.38 -17.64
CA GLY A 143 -1.51 4.17 -17.90
C GLY A 143 -1.21 5.67 -17.96
N ASP A 144 -2.24 6.47 -18.24
CA ASP A 144 -2.21 7.93 -18.39
C ASP A 144 -3.05 8.70 -17.35
N ASP A 145 -3.57 8.01 -16.33
CA ASP A 145 -4.41 8.62 -15.29
C ASP A 145 -3.65 8.97 -13.99
N THR A 146 -2.33 9.08 -14.03
CA THR A 146 -1.50 9.30 -12.82
C THR A 146 -1.98 10.50 -12.00
N ILE A 147 -2.31 11.62 -12.64
CA ILE A 147 -2.71 12.83 -11.91
C ILE A 147 -3.99 12.58 -11.12
N ASP A 148 -4.98 11.93 -11.73
CA ASP A 148 -6.29 11.70 -11.14
C ASP A 148 -6.19 10.63 -10.04
N LEU A 149 -5.45 9.54 -10.29
CA LEU A 149 -5.17 8.49 -9.31
C LEU A 149 -4.54 9.03 -8.02
N PHE A 150 -3.44 9.78 -8.12
CA PHE A 150 -2.75 10.26 -6.93
C PHE A 150 -3.52 11.35 -6.18
N ARG A 151 -4.31 12.17 -6.89
CA ARG A 151 -5.21 13.14 -6.23
C ARG A 151 -6.32 12.44 -5.47
N TRP A 152 -6.96 11.44 -6.11
CA TRP A 152 -7.98 10.65 -5.46
C TRP A 152 -7.43 9.90 -4.25
N PHE A 153 -6.22 9.34 -4.32
CA PHE A 153 -5.57 8.73 -3.17
C PHE A 153 -5.26 9.71 -2.03
N ASP A 154 -4.92 10.97 -2.34
CA ASP A 154 -4.77 12.01 -1.33
C ASP A 154 -6.12 12.35 -0.66
N GLU A 155 -7.20 12.45 -1.43
CA GLU A 155 -8.57 12.65 -0.91
C GLU A 155 -9.03 11.48 -0.03
N LEU A 156 -8.86 10.23 -0.50
CA LEU A 156 -9.21 9.04 0.28
C LEU A 156 -8.43 8.95 1.59
N ARG A 157 -7.17 9.37 1.61
CA ARG A 157 -6.36 9.39 2.83
C ARG A 157 -6.92 10.35 3.87
N GLU A 158 -7.34 11.55 3.45
CA GLU A 158 -8.00 12.53 4.33
C GLU A 158 -9.34 12.00 4.86
N GLN A 159 -10.15 11.39 3.99
CA GLN A 159 -11.44 10.80 4.36
C GLN A 159 -11.28 9.63 5.34
N ALA A 160 -10.32 8.74 5.11
CA ALA A 160 -10.01 7.63 6.00
C ALA A 160 -9.62 8.14 7.39
N GLU A 161 -8.67 9.08 7.45
CA GLU A 161 -8.20 9.66 8.72
C GLU A 161 -9.34 10.31 9.52
N ALA A 162 -10.27 10.99 8.84
CA ALA A 162 -11.41 11.66 9.48
C ALA A 162 -12.34 10.73 10.25
N VAL A 163 -12.37 9.43 9.92
CA VAL A 163 -13.19 8.41 10.58
C VAL A 163 -12.35 7.36 11.33
N GLY A 164 -11.04 7.58 11.46
CA GLY A 164 -10.11 6.67 12.14
C GLY A 164 -9.63 5.48 11.29
N GLY A 165 -9.93 5.49 9.99
CA GLY A 165 -9.36 4.56 9.01
C GLY A 165 -7.92 4.92 8.65
N ILE A 166 -7.21 3.97 8.07
CA ILE A 166 -5.79 4.11 7.72
C ILE A 166 -5.57 3.75 6.26
N MET A 167 -4.84 4.59 5.53
CA MET A 167 -4.35 4.28 4.19
C MET A 167 -2.83 4.17 4.20
N LEU A 168 -2.31 2.98 3.85
CA LEU A 168 -0.88 2.70 3.71
C LEU A 168 -0.53 2.56 2.23
N THR A 169 0.26 3.50 1.72
CA THR A 169 0.71 3.48 0.31
C THR A 169 2.21 3.28 0.23
N HIS A 170 2.66 2.41 -0.67
CA HIS A 170 4.06 2.08 -0.81
C HIS A 170 4.70 2.69 -2.07
N LEU A 171 6.00 2.94 -2.01
CA LEU A 171 6.82 3.21 -3.19
C LEU A 171 7.15 1.88 -3.85
N GLY A 172 6.72 1.71 -5.10
CA GLY A 172 7.17 0.64 -5.97
C GLY A 172 8.40 1.04 -6.77
N ASN A 173 8.86 0.15 -7.65
CA ASN A 173 10.00 0.48 -8.49
C ASN A 173 9.66 1.56 -9.50
N HIS A 174 8.40 1.68 -9.95
CA HIS A 174 7.98 2.67 -10.93
C HIS A 174 7.98 4.10 -10.37
N GLU A 175 7.62 4.30 -9.10
CA GLU A 175 7.76 5.61 -8.44
C GLU A 175 9.24 6.04 -8.39
N ILE A 176 10.14 5.12 -8.04
CA ILE A 176 11.58 5.41 -7.98
C ILE A 176 12.19 5.59 -9.37
N MET A 177 11.77 4.82 -10.37
CA MET A 177 12.16 4.99 -11.78
C MET A 177 11.78 6.39 -12.29
N ASN A 178 10.54 6.82 -12.04
CA ASN A 178 10.08 8.16 -12.40
C ASN A 178 10.90 9.26 -11.73
N ALA A 179 11.26 9.09 -10.45
CA ALA A 179 12.13 10.01 -9.71
C ALA A 179 13.59 10.02 -10.21
N ILE A 180 14.10 8.91 -10.75
CA ILE A 180 15.41 8.82 -11.42
C ILE A 180 15.42 9.57 -12.76
N GLY A 181 14.25 9.68 -13.42
CA GLY A 181 14.13 10.09 -14.81
C GLY A 181 14.22 8.91 -15.78
N ASP A 182 13.95 7.70 -15.30
CA ASP A 182 13.77 6.52 -16.12
C ASP A 182 12.29 6.35 -16.46
N TRP A 183 11.92 6.81 -17.65
CA TRP A 183 10.57 6.92 -18.17
C TRP A 183 10.31 5.92 -19.30
N ARG A 184 11.02 4.79 -19.32
CA ARG A 184 10.83 3.72 -20.33
C ARG A 184 9.40 3.20 -20.44
N TYR A 185 8.61 3.35 -19.38
CA TYR A 185 7.22 2.88 -19.29
C TYR A 185 6.19 4.02 -19.27
N VAL A 186 6.64 5.27 -19.47
CA VAL A 186 5.76 6.45 -19.52
C VAL A 186 5.29 6.65 -20.96
N TYR A 187 3.98 6.70 -21.17
CA TYR A 187 3.42 6.98 -22.50
C TYR A 187 3.57 8.46 -22.89
N PRO A 188 3.65 8.76 -24.20
CA PRO A 188 3.68 10.16 -24.66
C PRO A 188 2.48 10.98 -24.20
N ALA A 189 1.27 10.41 -24.21
CA ALA A 189 0.05 11.06 -23.71
C ALA A 189 0.17 11.42 -22.21
N GLU A 190 0.81 10.56 -21.43
CA GLU A 190 1.08 10.75 -20.01
C GLU A 190 2.17 11.81 -19.74
N ILE A 191 3.01 12.15 -20.73
CA ILE A 191 3.89 13.32 -20.63
C ILE A 191 3.09 14.60 -20.99
N GLU A 192 2.18 14.50 -21.95
CA GLU A 192 1.31 15.60 -22.38
C GLU A 192 0.33 16.01 -21.28
N SER A 193 -0.26 15.06 -20.54
CA SER A 193 -1.18 15.30 -19.42
C SER A 193 -0.55 16.19 -18.32
N PHE A 194 0.77 16.12 -18.14
CA PHE A 194 1.52 16.96 -17.20
C PHE A 194 1.92 18.33 -17.77
N GLY A 195 1.67 18.59 -19.05
CA GLY A 195 2.12 19.80 -19.75
C GLY A 195 3.54 19.70 -20.32
N GLY A 196 4.01 18.47 -20.59
CA GLY A 196 5.31 18.20 -21.19
C GLY A 196 6.41 17.83 -20.17
N VAL A 197 7.59 17.46 -20.70
CA VAL A 197 8.72 16.91 -19.92
C VAL A 197 9.10 17.78 -18.72
N ALA A 198 9.31 19.09 -18.93
CA ALA A 198 9.76 19.98 -17.87
C ALA A 198 8.71 20.11 -16.75
N ALA A 199 7.42 20.11 -17.10
CA ALA A 199 6.34 20.20 -16.13
C ALA A 199 6.19 18.90 -15.33
N ARG A 200 6.24 17.73 -16.01
CA ARG A 200 6.27 16.41 -15.34
C ARG A 200 7.44 16.28 -14.37
N GLN A 201 8.66 16.62 -14.80
CA GLN A 201 9.84 16.62 -13.93
C GLN A 201 9.66 17.52 -12.70
N LYS A 202 9.09 18.72 -12.89
CA LYS A 202 8.81 19.64 -11.80
C LYS A 202 7.81 19.03 -10.81
N VAL A 203 6.73 18.41 -11.29
CA VAL A 203 5.70 17.75 -10.45
C VAL A 203 6.29 16.61 -9.63
N LEU A 204 7.10 15.74 -10.25
CA LEU A 204 7.72 14.57 -9.61
C LEU A 204 8.85 14.92 -8.63
N SER A 205 9.54 16.04 -8.84
CA SER A 205 10.65 16.47 -8.00
C SER A 205 10.20 17.37 -6.84
N SER A 206 9.97 18.65 -7.16
CA SER A 206 9.70 19.73 -6.19
C SER A 206 8.21 20.09 -6.08
N GLY A 207 7.38 19.57 -6.98
CA GLY A 207 5.94 19.78 -7.04
C GLY A 207 5.16 18.91 -6.07
N TRP A 208 3.84 18.81 -6.30
CA TRP A 208 2.90 18.18 -5.39
C TRP A 208 3.13 16.68 -5.26
N LEU A 209 3.26 15.95 -6.37
CA LEU A 209 3.40 14.49 -6.37
C LEU A 209 4.70 14.03 -5.68
N GLY A 210 5.83 14.67 -6.00
CA GLY A 210 7.08 14.39 -5.30
C GLY A 210 7.02 14.67 -3.80
N LYS A 211 6.23 15.67 -3.37
CA LYS A 211 5.99 15.92 -1.93
C LYS A 211 5.09 14.86 -1.32
N ALA A 212 4.01 14.48 -1.99
CA ALA A 212 3.11 13.41 -1.55
C ALA A 212 3.88 12.11 -1.32
N TRP A 213 4.71 11.67 -2.28
CA TRP A 213 5.57 10.49 -2.12
C TRP A 213 6.50 10.57 -0.90
N ALA A 214 7.08 11.73 -0.61
CA ALA A 214 7.99 11.86 0.51
C ALA A 214 7.31 11.98 1.88
N THR A 215 6.02 12.32 1.91
CA THR A 215 5.27 12.50 3.16
C THR A 215 4.38 11.31 3.48
N ASN A 216 3.77 10.71 2.45
CA ASN A 216 2.67 9.76 2.60
C ASN A 216 3.02 8.33 2.16
N TYR A 217 4.22 8.10 1.58
CA TYR A 217 4.60 6.80 1.04
C TYR A 217 5.84 6.24 1.76
N THR A 218 5.81 4.93 2.02
CA THR A 218 6.93 4.17 2.60
C THR A 218 7.41 3.11 1.63
N VAL A 219 8.63 2.56 1.81
CA VAL A 219 9.09 1.45 0.96
C VAL A 219 8.51 0.11 1.45
N ALA A 220 8.36 -0.03 2.76
CA ALA A 220 7.73 -1.18 3.39
C ALA A 220 6.93 -0.73 4.61
N SER A 221 5.93 -1.52 4.99
CA SER A 221 5.18 -1.30 6.22
C SER A 221 5.12 -2.55 7.09
N ARG A 222 5.19 -2.34 8.39
CA ARG A 222 4.77 -3.33 9.39
C ARG A 222 3.40 -2.90 9.90
N LEU A 223 2.38 -3.71 9.70
CA LEU A 223 1.03 -3.45 10.19
C LEU A 223 0.71 -4.39 11.35
N PRO A 224 0.82 -3.93 12.61
CA PRO A 224 0.32 -4.69 13.75
C PRO A 224 -1.18 -4.96 13.63
N LEU A 225 -1.60 -6.18 13.96
CA LEU A 225 -3.01 -6.59 13.88
C LEU A 225 -3.79 -6.12 15.11
N HIS A 226 -3.13 -5.92 16.25
CA HIS A 226 -3.72 -5.40 17.49
C HIS A 226 -2.99 -4.13 17.99
N PRO A 227 -3.68 -3.11 18.52
CA PRO A 227 -3.09 -1.81 18.89
C PRO A 227 -2.01 -1.87 19.99
N SER A 228 -2.02 -2.92 20.81
CA SER A 228 -1.01 -3.11 21.86
C SER A 228 0.41 -3.26 21.33
N LEU A 229 0.57 -3.76 20.11
CA LEU A 229 1.84 -3.90 19.41
C LEU A 229 2.33 -2.57 18.81
N GLY A 230 1.48 -1.54 18.84
CA GLY A 230 1.75 -0.19 18.36
C GLY A 230 0.97 0.19 17.09
N PRO A 231 1.05 1.48 16.68
CA PRO A 231 0.51 1.93 15.40
C PRO A 231 1.24 1.27 14.21
N PRO A 232 0.71 1.40 12.97
CA PRO A 232 1.45 1.03 11.77
C PRO A 232 2.88 1.58 11.79
N ASN A 233 3.82 0.78 11.29
CA ASN A 233 5.26 1.06 11.26
C ASN A 233 5.96 1.13 12.61
N THR A 234 5.35 0.59 13.67
CA THR A 234 6.06 0.32 14.92
C THR A 234 7.16 -0.71 14.68
N ASP A 235 8.40 -0.31 14.98
CA ASP A 235 9.58 -1.11 14.72
C ASP A 235 9.61 -2.45 15.45
N TYR A 236 10.15 -3.45 14.77
CA TYR A 236 10.52 -4.74 15.33
C TYR A 236 11.98 -5.10 14.99
N PRO A 237 12.76 -5.62 15.95
CA PRO A 237 12.47 -5.67 17.38
C PRO A 237 12.26 -4.25 17.93
N PRO A 238 11.40 -4.09 18.95
CA PRO A 238 11.11 -2.78 19.53
C PRO A 238 12.35 -2.22 20.23
N SER A 239 12.46 -0.90 20.31
CA SER A 239 13.46 -0.28 21.19
C SER A 239 13.19 -0.64 22.66
N ASN A 240 14.23 -0.65 23.49
CA ASN A 240 14.11 -0.92 24.94
C ASN A 240 13.27 0.13 25.68
N THR A 241 12.97 1.26 25.06
CA THR A 241 12.15 2.33 25.62
C THR A 241 10.75 2.38 25.00
N SER A 242 10.42 1.44 24.10
CA SER A 242 9.12 1.39 23.45
C SER A 242 8.02 1.08 24.46
N PRO A 243 6.92 1.85 24.51
CA PRO A 243 5.76 1.50 25.34
C PRO A 243 5.10 0.19 24.90
N HIS A 244 5.40 -0.31 23.70
CA HIS A 244 4.87 -1.54 23.14
C HIS A 244 5.81 -2.75 23.33
N GLN A 245 6.94 -2.58 24.06
CA GLN A 245 7.95 -3.63 24.20
C GLN A 245 7.36 -4.93 24.73
N LYS A 246 6.54 -4.86 25.79
CA LYS A 246 5.95 -6.02 26.46
C LYS A 246 5.14 -6.90 25.48
N ALA A 247 4.24 -6.28 24.72
CA ALA A 247 3.44 -6.97 23.70
C ALA A 247 4.31 -7.52 22.56
N ASN A 248 5.34 -6.77 22.14
CA ASN A 248 6.27 -7.19 21.08
C ASN A 248 7.27 -8.27 21.53
N THR A 249 7.31 -8.64 22.81
CA THR A 249 8.08 -9.79 23.32
C THR A 249 7.20 -10.95 23.80
N GLY A 250 5.87 -10.78 23.75
CA GLY A 250 4.89 -11.75 24.22
C GLY A 250 4.30 -12.65 23.12
N PRO A 251 3.18 -13.33 23.42
CA PRO A 251 2.50 -14.24 22.48
C PRO A 251 2.04 -13.56 21.18
N LEU A 252 1.77 -12.26 21.21
CA LEU A 252 1.36 -11.47 20.05
C LEU A 252 2.53 -10.83 19.29
N SER A 253 3.79 -11.06 19.68
CA SER A 253 4.97 -10.38 19.12
C SER A 253 5.00 -10.29 17.59
N HIS A 254 4.51 -11.33 16.91
CA HIS A 254 4.50 -11.44 15.44
C HIS A 254 3.10 -11.26 14.83
N ALA A 255 2.07 -10.89 15.61
CA ALA A 255 0.72 -10.60 15.12
C ALA A 255 0.70 -9.27 14.35
N ALA A 256 1.46 -9.23 13.26
CA ALA A 256 1.64 -8.12 12.35
C ALA A 256 1.92 -8.68 10.94
N PHE A 257 1.59 -7.92 9.90
CA PHE A 257 1.92 -8.26 8.52
C PHE A 257 2.95 -7.28 7.94
N ALA A 258 3.84 -7.81 7.10
CA ALA A 258 4.75 -7.01 6.30
C ALA A 258 4.10 -6.75 4.93
N PHE A 259 4.03 -5.48 4.53
CA PHE A 259 3.67 -5.07 3.18
C PHE A 259 4.88 -4.43 2.51
N VAL A 260 5.14 -4.80 1.26
CA VAL A 260 6.30 -4.33 0.48
C VAL A 260 5.99 -4.51 -1.00
N HIS A 261 6.57 -3.69 -1.87
CA HIS A 261 6.30 -3.81 -3.30
C HIS A 261 6.88 -5.09 -3.93
N GLY A 262 8.20 -5.25 -3.96
CA GLY A 262 8.84 -6.44 -4.51
C GLY A 262 8.89 -7.60 -3.52
N GLY A 263 9.59 -7.39 -2.40
CA GLY A 263 9.75 -8.43 -1.38
C GLY A 263 10.96 -8.23 -0.48
N LEU A 264 10.94 -8.81 0.71
CA LEU A 264 12.06 -8.75 1.66
C LEU A 264 13.00 -9.92 1.42
N ALA A 265 14.09 -9.74 0.66
CA ALA A 265 15.02 -10.82 0.37
C ALA A 265 15.71 -11.33 1.65
N PRO A 266 15.91 -12.64 1.84
CA PRO A 266 16.64 -13.18 3.00
C PRO A 266 18.07 -12.64 3.12
N THR A 267 18.67 -12.27 1.99
CA THR A 267 20.03 -11.72 1.90
C THR A 267 20.11 -10.22 2.09
N TYR A 268 18.98 -9.51 2.18
CA TYR A 268 18.96 -8.05 2.36
C TYR A 268 19.42 -7.70 3.78
N PRO A 269 20.47 -6.87 3.96
CA PRO A 269 21.10 -6.68 5.26
C PRO A 269 20.32 -5.72 6.15
N ASP A 270 19.60 -4.76 5.57
CA ASP A 270 18.94 -3.65 6.27
C ASP A 270 17.48 -3.97 6.61
N LEU A 271 17.17 -5.24 6.93
CA LEU A 271 15.82 -5.66 7.32
C LEU A 271 15.41 -5.14 8.71
N VAL A 272 16.37 -4.88 9.60
CA VAL A 272 16.13 -4.64 11.04
C VAL A 272 16.78 -3.32 11.48
N PRO A 273 16.09 -2.49 12.30
CA PRO A 273 14.70 -2.62 12.74
C PRO A 273 13.70 -2.47 11.57
N PHE A 274 12.71 -3.34 11.53
CA PHE A 274 11.67 -3.34 10.49
C PHE A 274 10.45 -2.54 10.96
N PRO A 275 9.93 -1.57 10.19
CA PRO A 275 10.32 -1.22 8.83
C PRO A 275 11.26 0.00 8.73
N SER A 276 11.64 0.64 9.84
CA SER A 276 12.31 1.95 9.79
C SER A 276 13.68 1.92 9.10
N ALA A 277 14.47 0.84 9.20
CA ALA A 277 15.75 0.72 8.51
C ALA A 277 15.58 0.90 6.99
N ILE A 278 14.61 0.20 6.41
CA ILE A 278 14.27 0.27 4.98
C ILE A 278 13.70 1.65 4.62
N ASN A 279 12.74 2.14 5.41
CA ASN A 279 12.06 3.40 5.12
C ASN A 279 12.98 4.63 5.23
N ASN A 280 13.98 4.59 6.12
CA ASN A 280 15.00 5.62 6.23
C ASN A 280 15.88 5.67 4.98
N LEU A 281 16.29 4.51 4.45
CA LEU A 281 17.02 4.43 3.18
C LEU A 281 16.19 4.93 2.00
N GLY A 282 14.91 4.53 1.93
CA GLY A 282 13.97 5.00 0.90
C GLY A 282 13.77 6.50 0.94
N SER A 283 13.55 7.07 2.13
CA SER A 283 13.38 8.50 2.33
C SER A 283 14.64 9.29 1.93
N SER A 284 15.81 8.79 2.31
CA SER A 284 17.11 9.38 1.93
C SER A 284 17.32 9.37 0.42
N LEU A 285 17.09 8.21 -0.23
CA LEU A 285 17.24 8.08 -1.68
C LEU A 285 16.27 8.98 -2.44
N LEU A 286 14.98 8.94 -2.08
CA LEU A 286 13.95 9.77 -2.71
C LEU A 286 14.25 11.26 -2.53
N HIS A 287 14.75 11.68 -1.35
CA HIS A 287 15.19 13.04 -1.13
C HIS A 287 16.29 13.45 -2.11
N LYS A 288 17.33 12.62 -2.29
CA LYS A 288 18.44 12.90 -3.22
C LYS A 288 17.96 13.00 -4.67
N LEU A 289 17.05 12.10 -5.09
CA LEU A 289 16.45 12.11 -6.42
C LEU A 289 15.67 13.41 -6.69
N ARG A 290 14.79 13.78 -5.77
CA ARG A 290 13.96 15.00 -5.88
C ARG A 290 14.78 16.29 -5.85
N LYS A 291 15.91 16.31 -5.13
CA LYS A 291 16.78 17.47 -4.98
C LYS A 291 17.88 17.56 -6.05
N ARG A 292 17.96 16.61 -6.98
CA ARG A 292 18.94 16.63 -8.08
C ARG A 292 18.76 17.91 -8.90
N ALA A 293 19.84 18.68 -9.07
CA ALA A 293 19.83 19.95 -9.77
C ALA A 293 21.07 20.08 -10.68
N PRO A 294 20.91 20.24 -12.00
CA PRO A 294 19.63 20.12 -12.74
C PRO A 294 19.08 18.68 -12.68
N GLN A 295 17.77 18.55 -12.93
CA GLN A 295 17.18 17.23 -13.22
C GLN A 295 17.71 16.74 -14.58
N PRO A 296 18.10 15.46 -14.71
CA PRO A 296 18.68 14.94 -15.94
C PRO A 296 17.60 14.81 -17.01
N PRO A 297 17.92 14.90 -18.30
CA PRO A 297 16.94 14.63 -19.34
C PRO A 297 16.47 13.16 -19.23
N PRO A 298 15.15 12.89 -19.34
CA PRO A 298 14.60 11.56 -19.07
C PRO A 298 15.00 10.54 -20.13
N HIS A 299 15.18 9.29 -19.70
CA HIS A 299 15.41 8.14 -20.57
C HIS A 299 14.09 7.43 -20.85
N PRO A 300 13.79 6.98 -22.09
CA PRO A 300 14.43 7.25 -23.38
C PRO A 300 13.98 8.61 -23.98
N PRO A 301 14.65 9.15 -25.02
CA PRO A 301 15.77 8.58 -25.77
C PRO A 301 17.16 8.88 -25.17
N ASN A 302 17.23 9.65 -24.08
CA ASN A 302 18.51 10.01 -23.47
C ASN A 302 19.17 8.80 -22.78
N ALA A 303 20.45 8.91 -22.42
CA ALA A 303 21.12 7.89 -21.64
C ALA A 303 20.44 7.70 -20.26
N TYR A 304 20.45 6.47 -19.74
CA TYR A 304 19.92 6.18 -18.41
C TYR A 304 20.62 7.05 -17.34
N PRO A 305 19.88 7.89 -16.58
CA PRO A 305 20.50 8.84 -15.65
C PRO A 305 21.19 8.19 -14.45
N GLY A 306 20.75 7.00 -14.05
CA GLY A 306 21.21 6.30 -12.86
C GLY A 306 20.94 7.06 -11.55
N LEU A 307 21.33 6.42 -10.45
CA LEU A 307 21.21 7.00 -9.11
C LEU A 307 22.12 8.23 -8.94
N PRO A 308 21.80 9.17 -8.02
CA PRO A 308 22.64 10.32 -7.71
C PRO A 308 24.09 9.93 -7.37
N ALA A 309 25.07 10.74 -7.77
CA ALA A 309 26.49 10.45 -7.53
C ALA A 309 26.86 10.32 -6.02
N GLY A 310 26.04 10.88 -5.13
CA GLY A 310 26.18 10.76 -3.68
C GLY A 310 25.34 9.65 -3.05
N SER A 311 24.85 8.69 -3.85
CA SER A 311 24.13 7.54 -3.32
C SER A 311 25.04 6.62 -2.52
N THR A 312 24.59 6.17 -1.36
CA THR A 312 25.34 5.23 -0.52
C THR A 312 25.22 3.81 -1.08
N ARG A 313 26.03 2.87 -0.55
CA ARG A 313 25.94 1.46 -0.97
C ARG A 313 24.60 0.84 -0.61
N GLU A 314 24.06 1.23 0.54
CA GLU A 314 22.79 0.78 1.09
C GLU A 314 21.63 1.31 0.23
N GLU A 315 21.67 2.57 -0.20
CA GLU A 315 20.69 3.14 -1.14
C GLU A 315 20.76 2.49 -2.52
N VAL A 316 21.97 2.19 -3.01
CA VAL A 316 22.14 1.44 -4.28
C VAL A 316 21.54 0.04 -4.15
N ARG A 317 21.75 -0.63 -3.02
CA ARG A 317 21.21 -1.98 -2.77
C ARG A 317 19.70 -1.98 -2.54
N LEU A 318 19.13 -0.95 -1.91
CA LEU A 318 17.69 -0.75 -1.78
C LEU A 318 16.98 -0.81 -3.15
N TYR A 319 17.59 -0.18 -4.17
CA TYR A 319 17.12 -0.21 -5.57
C TYR A 319 17.68 -1.39 -6.38
N GLY A 320 18.51 -2.25 -5.78
CA GLY A 320 19.09 -3.43 -6.42
C GLY A 320 18.08 -4.56 -6.59
N SER A 321 18.46 -5.60 -7.33
CA SER A 321 17.60 -6.77 -7.61
C SER A 321 17.25 -7.60 -6.37
N ASP A 322 18.06 -7.54 -5.31
CA ASP A 322 17.76 -8.13 -4.00
C ASP A 322 17.16 -7.13 -3.02
N GLY A 323 16.90 -5.91 -3.47
CA GLY A 323 16.30 -4.84 -2.68
C GLY A 323 14.76 -4.93 -2.64
N PRO A 324 14.12 -4.28 -1.65
CA PRO A 324 12.67 -4.34 -1.43
C PRO A 324 11.80 -3.92 -2.62
N LEU A 325 12.34 -3.10 -3.51
CA LEU A 325 11.62 -2.57 -4.68
C LEU A 325 11.60 -3.53 -5.88
N TRP A 326 12.51 -4.51 -5.97
CA TRP A 326 12.70 -5.32 -7.18
C TRP A 326 12.76 -6.82 -6.92
N TYR A 327 12.84 -7.25 -5.66
CA TYR A 327 13.07 -8.66 -5.35
C TYR A 327 11.89 -9.54 -5.74
N ARG A 328 12.08 -10.43 -6.73
CA ARG A 328 11.05 -11.36 -7.23
C ARG A 328 11.15 -12.77 -6.65
N GLY A 329 12.15 -13.03 -5.79
CA GLY A 329 12.47 -14.40 -5.38
C GLY A 329 11.32 -15.14 -4.69
N TRP A 330 10.44 -14.44 -3.97
CA TRP A 330 9.25 -15.03 -3.35
C TRP A 330 8.20 -15.51 -4.36
N ALA A 331 8.09 -14.84 -5.50
CA ALA A 331 7.18 -15.23 -6.58
C ALA A 331 7.79 -16.30 -7.50
N GLU A 332 9.07 -16.13 -7.87
CA GLU A 332 9.67 -16.90 -8.98
C GLU A 332 10.52 -18.10 -8.55
N SER A 333 11.00 -18.16 -7.30
CA SER A 333 11.83 -19.30 -6.86
C SER A 333 11.00 -20.53 -6.51
N GLU A 334 11.65 -21.69 -6.54
CA GLU A 334 11.07 -22.97 -6.14
C GLU A 334 10.49 -22.95 -4.72
N GLU A 335 9.33 -23.59 -4.54
CA GLU A 335 8.59 -23.66 -3.26
C GLU A 335 9.48 -24.15 -2.10
N ALA A 336 10.23 -25.23 -2.32
CA ALA A 336 11.11 -25.81 -1.31
C ALA A 336 12.17 -24.80 -0.81
N LYS A 337 12.69 -23.95 -1.71
CA LYS A 337 13.69 -22.93 -1.35
C LYS A 337 13.05 -21.83 -0.53
N ILE A 338 11.95 -21.25 -1.02
CA ILE A 338 11.33 -20.12 -0.33
C ILE A 338 10.79 -20.53 1.05
N CYS A 339 10.19 -21.72 1.17
CA CYS A 339 9.62 -22.17 2.44
C CYS A 339 10.69 -22.54 3.47
N SER A 340 11.92 -22.83 3.04
CA SER A 340 13.06 -22.99 3.95
C SER A 340 13.63 -21.66 4.47
N GLN A 341 13.29 -20.53 3.84
CA GLN A 341 13.90 -19.22 4.14
C GLN A 341 12.92 -18.22 4.76
N ILE A 342 11.62 -18.35 4.49
CA ILE A 342 10.61 -17.36 4.86
C ILE A 342 10.53 -17.13 6.37
N ASP A 343 10.66 -18.18 7.18
CA ASP A 343 10.55 -18.10 8.64
C ASP A 343 11.65 -17.21 9.25
N GLU A 344 12.86 -17.22 8.69
CA GLU A 344 13.94 -16.35 9.15
C GLU A 344 13.60 -14.86 8.93
N VAL A 345 12.99 -14.53 7.78
CA VAL A 345 12.63 -13.15 7.44
C VAL A 345 11.45 -12.68 8.29
N LEU A 346 10.43 -13.51 8.46
CA LEU A 346 9.27 -13.23 9.30
C LEU A 346 9.68 -13.04 10.78
N GLN A 347 10.60 -13.88 11.27
CA GLN A 347 11.15 -13.76 12.62
C GLN A 347 11.94 -12.45 12.83
N LYS A 348 12.76 -12.05 11.85
CA LYS A 348 13.51 -10.79 11.90
C LYS A 348 12.60 -9.57 11.88
N THR A 349 11.52 -9.63 11.11
CA THR A 349 10.58 -8.51 10.91
C THR A 349 9.44 -8.46 11.93
N GLY A 350 9.29 -9.49 12.77
CA GLY A 350 8.21 -9.54 13.75
C GLY A 350 6.85 -9.60 13.08
N THR A 351 6.73 -10.40 12.02
CA THR A 351 5.51 -10.54 11.23
C THR A 351 5.14 -12.00 11.01
N ARG A 352 3.87 -12.28 10.71
CA ARG A 352 3.38 -13.62 10.37
C ARG A 352 3.32 -13.87 8.88
N ARG A 353 3.19 -12.80 8.10
CA ARG A 353 2.98 -12.85 6.65
C ARG A 353 3.68 -11.68 5.99
N MET A 354 4.17 -11.93 4.79
CA MET A 354 4.67 -10.92 3.87
C MET A 354 3.78 -10.89 2.64
N ILE A 355 3.25 -9.71 2.34
CA ILE A 355 2.30 -9.46 1.25
C ILE A 355 2.97 -8.49 0.27
N MET A 356 2.98 -8.83 -1.02
CA MET A 356 3.73 -8.09 -2.03
C MET A 356 3.08 -8.04 -3.41
N GLY A 357 3.45 -7.05 -4.21
CA GLY A 357 3.03 -6.87 -5.60
C GLY A 357 4.13 -7.24 -6.59
N HIS A 358 4.40 -6.38 -7.59
CA HIS A 358 5.55 -6.36 -8.52
C HIS A 358 5.67 -7.52 -9.53
N THR A 359 5.33 -8.74 -9.11
CA THR A 359 5.46 -9.95 -9.93
C THR A 359 4.08 -10.48 -10.26
N PRO A 360 3.54 -10.12 -11.43
CA PRO A 360 2.14 -10.38 -11.71
C PRO A 360 1.89 -11.86 -11.94
N ASN A 361 0.79 -12.36 -11.36
CA ASN A 361 0.10 -13.54 -11.83
C ASN A 361 -1.26 -13.12 -12.37
N PHE A 362 -1.42 -13.13 -13.69
CA PHE A 362 -2.60 -12.57 -14.35
C PHE A 362 -3.91 -13.32 -14.07
N GLU A 363 -3.86 -14.49 -13.43
CA GLU A 363 -5.03 -15.34 -13.19
C GLU A 363 -5.55 -15.28 -11.76
N HIS A 364 -4.67 -15.15 -10.76
CA HIS A 364 -5.06 -15.24 -9.34
C HIS A 364 -3.98 -14.70 -8.38
N VAL A 365 -4.40 -14.35 -7.17
CA VAL A 365 -3.52 -14.08 -6.03
C VAL A 365 -2.77 -15.37 -5.66
N VAL A 366 -1.46 -15.29 -5.49
CA VAL A 366 -0.63 -16.48 -5.21
C VAL A 366 -0.28 -16.54 -3.72
N SER A 367 -0.66 -17.62 -3.07
CA SER A 367 -0.30 -17.93 -1.68
C SER A 367 0.76 -19.03 -1.64
N ARG A 368 1.82 -18.81 -0.87
CA ARG A 368 2.96 -19.74 -0.76
C ARG A 368 3.34 -20.00 0.69
N CYS A 369 3.92 -21.16 0.96
CA CYS A 369 4.36 -21.58 2.28
C CYS A 369 3.28 -21.41 3.36
N GLU A 370 2.08 -21.95 3.11
CA GLU A 370 0.93 -21.87 4.03
C GLU A 370 0.53 -20.40 4.32
N GLY A 371 0.50 -19.57 3.28
CA GLY A 371 0.12 -18.17 3.34
C GLY A 371 1.13 -17.25 4.01
N LYS A 372 2.37 -17.71 4.27
CA LYS A 372 3.44 -16.86 4.83
C LYS A 372 3.94 -15.82 3.82
N ALA A 373 3.92 -16.15 2.53
CA ALA A 373 4.16 -15.21 1.44
C ALA A 373 2.93 -15.15 0.53
N ILE A 374 2.43 -13.95 0.27
CA ILE A 374 1.24 -13.73 -0.57
C ILE A 374 1.58 -12.68 -1.63
N ILE A 375 1.41 -13.04 -2.90
CA ILE A 375 1.64 -12.17 -4.05
C ILE A 375 0.28 -11.73 -4.58
N ILE A 376 0.02 -10.42 -4.51
CA ILE A 376 -1.29 -9.80 -4.79
C ILE A 376 -1.31 -8.97 -6.08
N ASP A 377 -0.20 -8.91 -6.82
CA ASP A 377 -0.20 -8.34 -8.16
C ASP A 377 -0.81 -9.36 -9.13
N THR A 378 -2.01 -9.04 -9.61
CA THR A 378 -2.69 -9.80 -10.66
C THR A 378 -2.73 -9.08 -12.00
N GLY A 379 -1.93 -8.02 -12.18
CA GLY A 379 -1.92 -7.21 -13.40
C GLY A 379 -3.26 -6.53 -13.67
N ILE A 380 -3.87 -5.91 -12.65
CA ILE A 380 -5.23 -5.33 -12.71
C ILE A 380 -5.36 -4.18 -13.72
N SER A 381 -4.26 -3.53 -14.10
CA SER A 381 -4.26 -2.49 -15.12
C SER A 381 -4.61 -3.07 -16.50
N HIS A 382 -5.40 -2.34 -17.29
CA HIS A 382 -5.70 -2.63 -18.69
C HIS A 382 -4.43 -2.77 -19.54
N ALA A 383 -3.31 -2.18 -19.12
CA ALA A 383 -2.02 -2.35 -19.81
C ALA A 383 -1.48 -3.79 -19.73
N TYR A 384 -1.93 -4.58 -18.76
CA TYR A 384 -1.59 -6.00 -18.61
C TYR A 384 -2.80 -6.90 -18.90
N GLY A 385 -3.99 -6.53 -18.43
CA GLY A 385 -5.24 -7.24 -18.70
C GLY A 385 -5.44 -8.50 -17.85
N GLY A 386 -4.84 -8.56 -16.66
CA GLY A 386 -5.09 -9.64 -15.71
C GLY A 386 -6.37 -9.42 -14.89
N VAL A 387 -6.68 -10.39 -14.02
CA VAL A 387 -7.93 -10.35 -13.23
C VAL A 387 -7.94 -9.20 -12.24
N LEU A 388 -9.07 -8.50 -12.10
CA LEU A 388 -9.26 -7.49 -11.06
C LEU A 388 -9.39 -8.19 -9.71
N SER A 389 -8.47 -7.91 -8.80
CA SER A 389 -8.41 -8.57 -7.50
C SER A 389 -8.03 -7.64 -6.35
N ALA A 390 -8.37 -8.07 -5.13
CA ALA A 390 -7.91 -7.49 -3.89
C ALA A 390 -7.71 -8.59 -2.83
N LEU A 391 -6.88 -8.35 -1.83
CA LEU A 391 -6.72 -9.23 -0.67
C LEU A 391 -7.53 -8.68 0.50
N SER A 392 -8.47 -9.46 1.03
CA SER A 392 -9.24 -9.15 2.23
C SER A 392 -8.72 -9.94 3.42
N ILE A 393 -8.47 -9.26 4.53
CA ILE A 393 -7.95 -9.83 5.76
C ILE A 393 -8.87 -9.42 6.91
N THR A 394 -9.39 -10.40 7.63
CA THR A 394 -10.09 -10.19 8.90
C THR A 394 -9.27 -10.81 10.03
N TYR A 395 -8.96 -10.00 11.04
CA TYR A 395 -8.31 -10.43 12.27
C TYR A 395 -9.31 -10.32 13.42
N ASN A 396 -9.46 -11.37 14.22
CA ASN A 396 -10.26 -11.35 15.45
C ASN A 396 -9.42 -11.80 16.64
N LEU A 397 -9.64 -11.17 17.79
CA LEU A 397 -9.08 -11.57 19.07
C LEU A 397 -10.22 -11.58 20.10
N ILE A 398 -10.60 -12.79 20.53
CA ILE A 398 -11.83 -13.04 21.26
C ILE A 398 -11.48 -13.59 22.65
N PRO A 399 -11.95 -13.00 23.75
CA PRO A 399 -11.71 -13.54 25.09
C PRO A 399 -12.43 -14.87 25.27
N VAL A 400 -11.74 -15.86 25.86
CA VAL A 400 -12.32 -17.18 26.15
C VAL A 400 -12.81 -17.23 27.60
N LYS A 401 -14.02 -17.76 27.80
CA LYS A 401 -14.61 -17.93 29.14
C LYS A 401 -13.72 -18.86 29.97
N GLY A 402 -13.20 -18.36 31.09
CA GLY A 402 -12.29 -19.10 31.97
C GLY A 402 -10.81 -18.72 31.82
N GLY A 403 -10.47 -17.78 30.94
CA GLY A 403 -9.11 -17.26 30.75
C GLY A 403 -8.58 -17.47 29.35
N GLY A 404 -7.55 -16.71 28.96
CA GLY A 404 -6.94 -16.79 27.63
C GLY A 404 -7.76 -16.11 26.53
N TRP A 405 -7.30 -16.27 25.29
CA TRP A 405 -7.86 -15.63 24.10
C TRP A 405 -7.86 -16.59 22.90
N LYS A 406 -8.86 -16.46 22.04
CA LYS A 406 -8.91 -17.10 20.73
C LYS A 406 -8.57 -16.06 19.68
N GLU A 407 -7.48 -16.28 18.97
CA GLU A 407 -7.07 -15.46 17.84
C GLU A 407 -7.50 -16.14 16.54
N GLN A 408 -8.05 -15.36 15.61
CA GLN A 408 -8.45 -15.84 14.29
C GLN A 408 -7.94 -14.90 13.20
N GLU A 409 -7.34 -15.47 12.16
CA GLU A 409 -6.96 -14.79 10.93
C GLU A 409 -7.69 -15.44 9.76
N ILE A 410 -8.45 -14.65 9.01
CA ILE A 410 -9.10 -15.08 7.77
C ILE A 410 -8.56 -14.20 6.65
N VAL A 411 -7.99 -14.81 5.62
CA VAL A 411 -7.49 -14.12 4.43
C VAL A 411 -8.19 -14.67 3.21
N LYS A 412 -8.72 -13.78 2.38
CA LYS A 412 -9.42 -14.10 1.14
C LYS A 412 -8.85 -13.29 -0.02
N ALA A 413 -8.80 -13.90 -1.20
CA ALA A 413 -8.66 -13.16 -2.45
C ALA A 413 -10.06 -12.85 -2.98
N LEU A 414 -10.32 -11.57 -3.27
CA LEU A 414 -11.55 -11.08 -3.84
C LEU A 414 -11.35 -10.90 -5.34
N TYR A 415 -12.33 -11.26 -6.16
CA TYR A 415 -12.28 -11.12 -7.60
C TYR A 415 -13.57 -10.51 -8.14
N SER A 416 -13.45 -9.66 -9.16
CA SER A 416 -14.65 -8.97 -9.70
C SER A 416 -15.55 -9.88 -10.55
N GLU A 417 -14.98 -10.93 -11.12
CA GLU A 417 -15.62 -11.82 -12.09
C GLU A 417 -15.62 -13.30 -11.65
N ALA A 418 -15.18 -13.58 -10.41
CA ALA A 418 -15.12 -14.93 -9.85
C ALA A 418 -15.50 -14.92 -8.37
N ASP A 419 -15.78 -16.11 -7.81
CA ASP A 419 -16.04 -16.25 -6.38
C ASP A 419 -14.78 -15.92 -5.57
N ASP A 420 -14.99 -15.35 -4.38
CA ASP A 420 -13.91 -15.12 -3.42
C ASP A 420 -13.23 -16.44 -3.04
N GLU A 421 -11.90 -16.43 -3.04
CA GLU A 421 -11.09 -17.59 -2.68
C GLU A 421 -10.59 -17.48 -1.24
N LEU A 422 -10.81 -18.50 -0.42
CA LEU A 422 -10.20 -18.59 0.91
C LEU A 422 -8.71 -18.92 0.75
N VAL A 423 -7.85 -17.95 1.04
CA VAL A 423 -6.38 -18.12 0.97
C VAL A 423 -5.87 -18.83 2.21
N ILE A 424 -6.32 -18.41 3.40
CA ILE A 424 -5.98 -19.06 4.66
C ILE A 424 -6.99 -18.72 5.75
N GLU A 425 -7.26 -19.69 6.61
CA GLU A 425 -7.96 -19.51 7.88
C GLU A 425 -7.12 -20.17 8.99
N VAL A 426 -6.71 -19.39 9.98
CA VAL A 426 -5.93 -19.89 11.12
C VAL A 426 -6.58 -19.45 12.41
N GLU A 427 -6.74 -20.41 13.32
CA GLU A 427 -7.15 -20.17 14.70
C GLU A 427 -6.02 -20.54 15.65
N ARG A 428 -5.80 -19.74 16.69
CA ARG A 428 -4.79 -19.99 17.73
C ARG A 428 -5.39 -19.76 19.11
N ASP A 429 -5.18 -20.71 20.01
CA ASP A 429 -5.53 -20.57 21.42
C ASP A 429 -4.34 -19.97 22.18
N LEU A 430 -4.54 -18.78 22.75
CA LEU A 430 -3.57 -18.06 23.55
C LEU A 430 -3.92 -18.25 25.03
N VAL A 431 -3.22 -19.18 25.68
CA VAL A 431 -3.52 -19.63 27.06
C VAL A 431 -3.00 -18.67 28.13
N GLU A 432 -2.12 -17.75 27.75
CA GLU A 432 -1.45 -16.80 28.64
C GLU A 432 -2.13 -15.42 28.60
N ASP A 433 -1.88 -14.62 29.63
CA ASP A 433 -2.17 -13.19 29.56
C ASP A 433 -1.32 -12.55 28.46
N LEU A 434 -1.98 -11.84 27.53
CA LEU A 434 -1.33 -11.19 26.39
C LEU A 434 -0.40 -10.04 26.80
N TRP A 435 -0.61 -9.52 28.02
CA TRP A 435 -0.04 -8.28 28.52
C TRP A 435 0.99 -8.54 29.56
#